data_AF-A0A9N9P4U4-F1
#
_entry.id   AF-A0A9N9P4U4-F1
#
_cell.length_a   1.000
_cell.length_b   1.000
_cell.length_c   1.000
_cell.angle_alpha   90.00
_cell.angle_beta   90.00
_cell.angle_gamma   90.00
#
_symmetry.space_group_name_H-M   'P 1'
#
loop_
_entity.id
_entity.type
_entity.pdbx_description
1 polymer ?
#
loop_
_entity_poly.entity_id
_entity_poly.type
_entity_poly.pdbx_seq_one_letter_code
_entity_poly.pdbx_strand_id
1 'polypeptide(L)'
;QMNIRSSRRTLHCDNNDYNYYFQLTNWQLNTEVDEDAYVEAFPLLLDHIKFTEDLKNFYEARKTVFSRIERILPKEKDHESFDDIQEWRTTILQGPKYGAKIALNKLEHYEKKNERRQQKKENKLN
;
A
#
# COMPACT_ATOMS: atom_id res chain seq x y z
N GLN A 1 -0.14 -20.42 -33.50
CA GLN A 1 -0.26 -20.53 -32.03
C GLN A 1 0.97 -19.85 -31.43
N MET A 2 0.82 -18.63 -30.91
CA MET A 2 1.95 -17.84 -30.40
C MET A 2 2.29 -18.30 -28.99
N ASN A 3 3.51 -18.81 -28.86
CA ASN A 3 4.08 -19.33 -27.62
C ASN A 3 4.48 -18.12 -26.75
N ILE A 4 3.58 -17.69 -25.87
CA ILE A 4 3.89 -16.67 -24.86
C ILE A 4 4.87 -17.30 -23.88
N ARG A 5 6.16 -17.03 -24.07
CA ARG A 5 7.18 -17.24 -23.05
C ARG A 5 6.80 -16.36 -21.85
N SER A 6 6.03 -16.93 -20.94
CA SER A 6 6.03 -16.56 -19.53
C SER A 6 7.50 -16.46 -19.13
N SER A 7 7.97 -15.24 -18.93
CA SER A 7 9.29 -14.95 -18.39
C SER A 7 9.28 -15.40 -16.94
N ARG A 8 9.32 -16.72 -16.73
CA ARG A 8 9.57 -17.34 -15.44
C ARG A 8 10.90 -16.76 -14.98
N ARG A 9 10.88 -15.92 -13.95
CA ARG A 9 11.86 -16.07 -12.89
C ARG A 9 11.54 -17.43 -12.27
N THR A 10 12.05 -18.49 -12.89
CA THR A 10 12.28 -19.74 -12.18
C THR A 10 13.07 -19.34 -10.95
N LEU A 11 12.44 -19.39 -9.79
CA LEU A 11 13.11 -19.43 -8.49
C LEU A 11 14.10 -20.59 -8.58
N HIS A 12 15.33 -20.26 -8.99
CA HIS A 12 16.46 -21.15 -8.86
C HIS A 12 16.71 -21.15 -7.36
N CYS A 13 16.34 -22.25 -6.71
CA CYS A 13 16.68 -22.55 -5.34
C CYS A 13 18.21 -22.72 -5.26
N ASP A 14 18.92 -21.60 -5.28
CA ASP A 14 20.30 -21.52 -4.87
C ASP A 14 20.31 -21.22 -3.37
N ASN A 15 21.26 -21.80 -2.64
CA ASN A 15 21.42 -21.71 -1.18
C ASN A 15 21.63 -20.29 -0.59
N ASN A 16 21.19 -19.24 -1.30
CA ASN A 16 21.36 -17.82 -0.96
C ASN A 16 20.05 -17.08 -0.65
N ASP A 17 18.87 -17.62 -0.96
CA ASP A 17 17.61 -16.88 -0.81
C ASP A 17 17.22 -16.66 0.65
N TYR A 18 17.44 -17.64 1.53
CA TYR A 18 17.15 -17.45 2.96
C TYR A 18 18.09 -16.40 3.59
N ASN A 19 19.35 -16.29 3.16
CA ASN A 19 20.28 -15.28 3.69
C ASN A 19 19.78 -13.85 3.44
N TYR A 20 19.09 -13.61 2.32
CA TYR A 20 18.44 -12.34 2.05
C TYR A 20 17.30 -12.08 3.06
N TYR A 21 16.35 -13.01 3.19
CA TYR A 21 15.19 -12.83 4.08
C TYR A 21 15.57 -12.72 5.57
N PHE A 22 16.60 -13.44 6.02
CA PHE A 22 17.10 -13.40 7.41
C PHE A 22 17.72 -12.04 7.79
N GLN A 23 18.10 -11.22 6.81
CA GLN A 23 18.63 -9.87 7.05
C GLN A 23 17.54 -8.80 7.08
N LEU A 24 16.29 -9.13 6.75
CA LEU A 24 15.19 -8.18 6.71
C LEU A 24 14.60 -7.97 8.11
N THR A 25 14.32 -6.71 8.43
CA THR A 25 13.43 -6.37 9.54
C THR A 25 11.98 -6.79 9.23
N ASN A 26 11.14 -6.92 10.25
CA ASN A 26 9.72 -7.26 10.09
C ASN A 26 8.99 -6.37 9.06
N TRP A 27 9.34 -5.08 8.99
CA TRP A 27 8.72 -4.15 8.04
C TRP A 27 9.22 -4.33 6.61
N GLN A 28 10.52 -4.62 6.44
CA GLN A 28 11.10 -4.91 5.13
C GLN A 28 10.54 -6.22 4.58
N LEU A 29 10.47 -7.27 5.41
CA LEU A 29 9.91 -8.56 5.01
C LEU A 29 8.45 -8.43 4.58
N ASN A 30 7.60 -7.74 5.36
CA ASN A 30 6.21 -7.51 4.96
C ASN A 30 6.11 -6.75 3.62
N THR A 31 6.98 -5.76 3.40
CA THR A 31 6.98 -5.00 2.15
C THR A 31 7.36 -5.88 0.95
N GLU A 32 8.38 -6.74 1.09
CA GLU A 32 8.76 -7.69 0.04
C GLU A 32 7.65 -8.70 -0.25
N VAL A 33 7.06 -9.29 0.78
CA VAL A 33 5.93 -10.22 0.63
C VAL A 33 4.73 -9.55 -0.03
N ASP A 34 4.38 -8.32 0.37
CA ASP A 34 3.28 -7.56 -0.26
C ASP A 34 3.57 -7.28 -1.74
N GLU A 35 4.81 -6.92 -2.08
CA GLU A 35 5.22 -6.67 -3.47
C GLU A 35 5.13 -7.95 -4.34
N ASP A 36 5.62 -9.07 -3.83
CA ASP A 36 5.57 -10.34 -4.55
C ASP A 36 4.13 -10.85 -4.69
N ALA A 37 3.34 -10.81 -3.62
CA ALA A 37 1.93 -11.19 -3.64
C ALA A 37 1.12 -10.32 -4.62
N TYR A 38 1.42 -9.02 -4.68
CA TYR A 38 0.80 -8.11 -5.64
C TYR A 38 1.10 -8.49 -7.10
N VAL A 39 2.36 -8.80 -7.41
CA VAL A 39 2.77 -9.23 -8.76
C VAL A 39 2.18 -10.59 -9.12
N GLU A 40 2.09 -11.50 -8.16
CA GLU A 40 1.51 -12.83 -8.36
C GLU A 40 -0.01 -12.76 -8.59
N ALA A 41 -0.72 -11.95 -7.82
CA ALA A 41 -2.18 -11.79 -7.94
C ALA A 41 -2.61 -11.07 -9.22
N PHE A 42 -1.79 -10.14 -9.74
CA PHE A 42 -2.14 -9.26 -10.85
C PHE A 42 -1.09 -9.30 -11.97
N PRO A 43 -0.95 -10.42 -12.71
CA PRO A 43 0.14 -10.60 -13.67
C PRO A 43 0.13 -9.60 -14.84
N LEU A 44 -1.01 -8.94 -15.11
CA LEU A 44 -1.14 -7.93 -16.14
C LEU A 44 -0.96 -6.53 -15.57
N LEU A 45 -0.27 -5.69 -16.33
CA LEU A 45 -0.02 -4.30 -15.93
C LEU A 45 -1.31 -3.47 -15.80
N LEU A 46 -2.33 -3.76 -16.60
CA LEU A 46 -3.62 -3.08 -16.48
C LEU A 46 -4.30 -3.41 -15.13
N ASP A 47 -4.19 -4.67 -14.68
CA ASP A 47 -4.75 -5.09 -13.40
C ASP A 47 -4.00 -4.46 -12.23
N HIS A 48 -2.67 -4.31 -12.35
CA HIS A 48 -1.86 -3.54 -11.40
C HIS A 48 -2.36 -2.10 -11.23
N ILE A 49 -2.57 -1.40 -12.36
CA ILE A 49 -3.02 0.00 -12.36
C ILE A 49 -4.40 0.09 -11.73
N LYS A 50 -5.34 -0.75 -12.19
CA LYS A 50 -6.71 -0.78 -11.68
C LYS A 50 -6.75 -1.06 -10.18
N PHE A 51 -6.03 -2.06 -9.69
CA PHE A 51 -5.97 -2.36 -8.26
C PHE A 51 -5.39 -1.18 -7.46
N THR A 52 -4.32 -0.56 -7.95
CA THR A 52 -3.72 0.60 -7.30
C THR A 52 -4.71 1.77 -7.21
N GLU A 53 -5.45 2.04 -8.29
CA GLU A 53 -6.49 3.08 -8.34
C GLU A 53 -7.64 2.78 -7.38
N ASP A 54 -8.19 1.57 -7.42
CA ASP A 54 -9.27 1.13 -6.53
C ASP A 54 -8.86 1.23 -5.05
N LEU A 55 -7.62 0.83 -4.75
CA LEU A 55 -7.08 0.89 -3.40
C LEU A 55 -6.80 2.34 -2.95
N LYS A 56 -6.35 3.23 -3.84
CA LYS A 56 -6.23 4.67 -3.56
C LYS A 56 -7.60 5.27 -3.23
N ASN A 57 -8.61 4.97 -4.03
CA ASN A 57 -9.99 5.43 -3.81
C ASN A 57 -10.51 4.98 -2.44
N PHE A 58 -10.25 3.73 -2.06
CA PHE A 58 -10.59 3.22 -0.73
C PHE A 58 -9.89 4.01 0.39
N TYR A 59 -8.59 4.26 0.30
CA TYR A 59 -7.86 5.00 1.33
C TYR A 59 -8.25 6.48 1.41
N GLU A 60 -8.58 7.13 0.29
CA GLU A 60 -9.18 8.48 0.31
C GLU A 60 -10.55 8.48 1.00
N ALA A 61 -11.42 7.51 0.69
CA ALA A 61 -12.69 7.37 1.38
C ALA A 61 -12.50 7.14 2.90
N ARG A 62 -11.49 6.36 3.31
CA ARG A 62 -11.13 6.21 4.73
C ARG A 62 -10.72 7.53 5.38
N LYS A 63 -9.90 8.35 4.72
CA LYS A 63 -9.55 9.69 5.22
C LYS A 63 -10.80 10.54 5.42
N THR A 64 -11.73 10.55 4.46
CA THR A 64 -13.01 11.24 4.58
C THR A 64 -13.83 10.74 5.78
N VAL A 65 -13.91 9.42 5.99
CA VAL A 65 -14.62 8.83 7.14
C VAL A 65 -13.98 9.25 8.46
N PHE A 66 -12.65 9.24 8.58
CA PHE A 66 -11.97 9.72 9.78
C PHE A 66 -12.26 11.19 10.05
N SER A 67 -12.21 12.05 9.03
CA SER A 67 -12.59 13.47 9.19
C SER A 67 -14.05 13.64 9.61
N ARG A 68 -14.96 12.79 9.13
CA ARG A 68 -16.37 12.80 9.58
C ARG A 68 -16.50 12.42 11.05
N ILE A 69 -15.77 11.40 11.50
CA ILE A 69 -15.73 10.99 12.92
C ILE A 69 -15.20 12.15 13.78
N GLU A 70 -14.10 12.79 13.39
CA GLU A 70 -13.56 13.93 14.14
C GLU A 70 -14.53 15.10 14.25
N ARG A 71 -15.37 15.30 13.22
CA ARG A 71 -16.35 16.40 13.18
C ARG A 71 -17.51 16.20 14.14
N ILE A 72 -17.94 14.96 14.40
CA ILE A 72 -19.07 14.68 15.31
C ILE A 72 -18.68 14.66 16.78
N LEU A 73 -17.38 14.52 17.06
CA LEU A 73 -16.87 14.48 18.42
C LEU A 73 -16.86 15.89 19.03
N PRO A 74 -17.39 16.06 20.26
CA PRO A 74 -17.27 17.29 21.05
C PRO A 74 -15.86 17.90 21.03
N LYS A 75 -15.80 19.23 21.02
CA LYS A 75 -14.55 20.00 20.98
C LYS A 75 -14.46 21.01 22.11
N GLU A 76 -15.57 21.26 22.78
CA GLU A 76 -15.74 22.22 23.84
C GLU A 76 -15.24 21.59 25.15
N LYS A 77 -14.42 22.32 25.90
CA LYS A 77 -13.78 21.82 27.12
C LYS A 77 -14.76 21.60 28.27
N ASP A 78 -15.93 22.21 28.20
CA ASP A 78 -17.03 22.12 29.16
C ASP A 78 -17.96 20.92 28.88
N HIS A 79 -17.77 20.22 27.76
CA HIS A 79 -18.52 18.99 27.48
C HIS A 79 -18.12 17.88 28.46
N GLU A 80 -19.10 17.19 29.05
CA GLU A 80 -18.88 16.18 30.11
C GLU A 80 -17.87 15.08 29.70
N SER A 81 -17.91 14.65 28.44
CA SER A 81 -16.99 13.63 27.90
C SER A 81 -15.72 14.18 27.23
N PHE A 82 -15.38 15.46 27.39
CA PHE A 82 -14.28 16.08 26.64
C PHE A 82 -12.94 15.33 26.82
N ASP A 83 -12.58 15.01 28.07
CA ASP A 83 -11.31 14.37 28.42
C ASP A 83 -11.24 12.94 27.84
N ASP A 84 -12.30 12.13 28.04
CA ASP A 84 -12.40 10.77 27.48
C ASP A 84 -12.28 10.78 25.95
N ILE A 85 -12.89 11.77 25.29
CA ILE A 85 -12.80 11.93 23.84
C ILE A 85 -11.38 12.30 23.40
N GLN A 86 -10.68 13.17 24.13
CA GLN A 86 -9.29 13.51 23.78
C GLN A 86 -8.35 12.32 23.98
N GLU A 87 -8.53 11.56 25.06
CA GLU A 87 -7.77 10.33 25.29
C GLU A 87 -8.02 9.34 24.15
N TRP A 88 -9.29 9.07 23.82
CA TRP A 88 -9.66 8.15 22.74
C TRP A 88 -9.13 8.62 21.37
N ARG A 89 -9.18 9.92 21.06
CA ARG A 89 -8.62 10.46 19.82
C ARG A 89 -7.12 10.15 19.71
N THR A 90 -6.39 10.31 20.81
CA THR A 90 -4.94 10.14 20.82
C THR A 90 -4.54 8.66 20.79
N THR A 91 -5.22 7.83 21.59
CA THR A 91 -4.87 6.42 21.75
C THR A 91 -5.42 5.53 20.63
N ILE A 92 -6.62 5.84 20.13
CA ILE A 92 -7.33 4.98 19.18
C ILE A 92 -7.41 5.59 17.78
N LEU A 93 -7.78 6.87 17.64
CA LEU A 93 -8.09 7.44 16.32
C LEU A 93 -6.85 7.80 15.49
N GLN A 94 -5.81 8.34 16.13
CA GLN A 94 -4.63 8.84 15.43
C GLN A 94 -3.88 7.76 14.65
N GLY A 95 -3.68 6.58 15.24
CA GLY A 95 -2.94 5.46 14.62
C GLY A 95 -3.55 5.02 13.28
N PRO A 96 -4.82 4.59 13.25
CA PRO A 96 -5.52 4.21 12.01
C PRO A 96 -5.58 5.33 10.97
N LYS A 97 -5.78 6.59 11.39
CA LYS A 97 -5.78 7.75 10.48
C LYS A 97 -4.42 7.96 9.83
N TYR A 98 -3.35 7.87 10.62
CA TYR A 98 -1.98 7.98 10.13
C TYR A 98 -1.62 6.79 9.22
N GLY A 99 -2.06 5.58 9.57
CA GLY A 99 -1.90 4.38 8.75
C GLY A 99 -2.55 4.51 7.37
N ALA A 100 -3.77 5.05 7.29
CA ALA A 100 -4.42 5.32 6.01
C ALA A 100 -3.63 6.33 5.14
N LYS A 101 -3.02 7.34 5.76
CA LYS A 101 -2.14 8.29 5.06
C LYS A 101 -0.86 7.63 4.55
N ILE A 102 -0.20 6.80 5.37
CA ILE A 102 1.00 6.06 4.94
C ILE A 102 0.67 5.15 3.77
N ALA A 103 -0.45 4.43 3.84
CA ALA A 103 -0.87 3.53 2.77
C ALA A 103 -1.08 4.28 1.44
N LEU A 104 -1.70 5.45 1.47
CA LEU A 104 -1.86 6.30 0.29
C LEU A 104 -0.51 6.72 -0.30
N ASN A 105 0.41 7.20 0.54
CA ASN A 105 1.76 7.59 0.09
C ASN A 105 2.53 6.41 -0.54
N LYS A 106 2.37 5.19 0.00
CA LYS A 106 2.95 3.97 -0.59
C LYS A 106 2.38 3.68 -1.97
N LEU A 107 1.07 3.86 -2.17
CA LEU A 107 0.42 3.64 -3.46
C LEU A 107 0.87 4.63 -4.53
N GLU A 108 1.05 5.90 -4.16
CA GLU A 108 1.64 6.91 -5.06
C GLU A 108 3.07 6.54 -5.48
N HIS A 109 3.82 5.87 -4.61
CA HIS A 109 5.14 5.34 -4.96
C HIS A 109 5.05 4.19 -5.96
N TYR A 110 4.11 3.25 -5.76
CA TYR A 110 3.87 2.14 -6.69
C TYR A 110 3.41 2.61 -8.07
N GLU A 111 2.53 3.60 -8.11
CA GLU A 111 2.07 4.24 -9.35
C GLU A 111 3.26 4.79 -10.16
N LYS A 112 4.13 5.59 -9.53
CA LYS A 112 5.37 6.09 -10.16
C LYS A 112 6.31 4.97 -10.62
N LYS A 113 6.41 3.87 -9.86
CA LYS A 113 7.21 2.69 -10.25
C LYS A 113 6.62 2.02 -11.49
N ASN A 114 5.30 1.93 -11.59
CA ASN A 114 4.59 1.36 -12.74
C ASN A 114 4.68 2.26 -13.99
N GLU A 115 4.55 3.58 -13.87
CA GLU A 115 4.76 4.55 -14.96
C GLU A 115 6.17 4.43 -15.55
N ARG A 116 7.20 4.36 -14.70
CA ARG A 116 8.59 4.16 -15.14
C ARG A 116 8.78 2.83 -15.87
N ARG A 117 8.06 1.78 -15.48
CA ARG A 117 8.08 0.47 -16.16
C ARG A 117 7.43 0.54 -17.54
N GLN A 118 6.37 1.34 -17.70
CA GLN A 118 5.74 1.59 -19.00
C GLN A 118 6.68 2.31 -19.96
N GLN A 119 7.24 3.46 -19.54
CA GLN A 119 8.17 4.25 -20.37
C GLN A 119 9.37 3.42 -20.85
N LYS A 120 9.92 2.55 -19.98
CA LYS A 120 11.03 1.66 -20.35
C LYS A 120 10.64 0.58 -21.37
N LYS A 121 9.38 0.14 -21.39
CA LYS A 121 8.89 -0.82 -22.40
C LYS A 121 8.68 -0.14 -23.74
N GLU A 122 8.11 1.07 -23.73
CA GLU A 122 7.89 1.88 -24.94
C GLU A 122 9.22 2.29 -25.60
N ASN A 123 10.19 2.74 -24.82
CA ASN A 123 11.53 3.10 -25.32
C ASN A 123 12.38 1.91 -25.82
N LYS A 124 11.97 0.66 -25.55
CA LYS A 124 12.63 -0.54 -26.10
C LYS A 124 11.96 -1.03 -27.39
N LEU A 125 10.78 -0.51 -27.72
CA LEU A 125 10.05 -0.84 -28.95
C LEU A 125 10.31 0.15 -30.09
N ASN A 126 10.83 1.34 -29.77
CA ASN A 126 11.30 2.37 -30.72
C ASN A 126 12.81 2.28 -30.91
#